data_AF-A0A0A9XTL5-F1
#
_entry.id   AF-A0A0A9XTL5-F1
#
_cell.length_a   1.000
_cell.length_b   1.000
_cell.length_c   1.000
_cell.angle_alpha   90.00
_cell.angle_beta   90.00
_cell.angle_gamma   90.00
#
_symmetry.space_group_name_H-M   'P 1'
#
loop_
_entity.id
_entity.type
_entity.pdbx_description
1 polymer ?
#
loop_
_entity_poly.entity_id
_entity_poly.type
_entity_poly.pdbx_seq_one_letter_code
_entity_poly.pdbx_strand_id
1 'polypeptide(L)'
;KFYISGFPTNPESRGKLTLRSDSFYDDPLIDSNFLSTKRDNLIIRELVEIILKLVFSTSLKDLQPEYIAPSPWLCENTTDFAGCIVEQYSLSYYHPVSTCRMGPTHDSNAVVNPELKVYGVAGLRVVDASVMPHVPSTNINAATLMVAEKASHMIRLEHECEAT
;
A
#
# COMPACT_ATOMS: atom_id res chain seq x y z
N LYS A 1 21.52 7.40 17.17
CA LYS A 1 20.32 6.54 17.28
C LYS A 1 19.90 6.17 15.86
N PHE A 2 19.69 4.89 15.59
CA PHE A 2 19.18 4.41 14.31
C PHE A 2 17.90 3.61 14.57
N TYR A 3 17.05 3.49 13.56
CA TYR A 3 15.83 2.70 13.61
C TYR A 3 15.80 1.79 12.40
N ILE A 4 15.34 0.56 12.58
CA ILE A 4 15.08 -0.37 11.48
C ILE A 4 13.58 -0.58 11.43
N SER A 5 12.99 -0.30 10.27
CA SER A 5 11.60 -0.55 9.97
C SER A 5 11.53 -1.38 8.70
N GLY A 6 10.53 -2.23 8.60
CA GLY A 6 10.28 -3.01 7.40
C GLY A 6 8.79 -3.07 7.10
N PHE A 7 8.45 -3.16 5.82
CA PHE A 7 7.08 -3.22 5.34
C PHE A 7 7.00 -4.24 4.20
N PRO A 8 5.95 -5.08 4.15
CA PRO A 8 5.69 -5.93 2.99
C PRO A 8 5.35 -5.05 1.78
N THR A 9 6.08 -5.21 0.67
CA THR A 9 5.94 -4.37 -0.53
C THR A 9 5.07 -4.96 -1.63
N ASN A 10 4.55 -6.17 -1.40
CA ASN A 10 3.64 -6.86 -2.31
C ASN A 10 2.59 -7.66 -1.51
N PRO A 11 1.66 -6.96 -0.82
CA PRO A 11 0.65 -7.59 0.01
C PRO A 11 -0.42 -8.28 -0.84
N GLU A 12 -0.96 -9.40 -0.36
CA GLU A 12 -2.15 -10.05 -0.91
C GLU A 12 -3.45 -9.53 -0.33
N SER A 13 -3.42 -9.01 0.90
CA SER A 13 -4.59 -8.43 1.57
C SER A 13 -5.15 -7.27 0.75
N ARG A 14 -6.47 -7.13 0.74
CA ARG A 14 -7.19 -6.06 0.04
C ARG A 14 -8.21 -5.45 0.98
N GLY A 15 -8.13 -4.12 1.10
CA GLY A 15 -9.07 -3.31 1.84
C GLY A 15 -10.20 -2.77 0.97
N LYS A 16 -11.04 -1.92 1.57
CA LYS A 16 -12.15 -1.22 0.93
C LYS A 16 -12.21 0.23 1.42
N LEU A 17 -12.61 1.11 0.52
CA LEU A 17 -12.98 2.49 0.82
C LEU A 17 -14.44 2.66 0.37
N THR A 18 -15.31 3.03 1.30
CA THR A 18 -16.75 3.19 1.03
C THR A 18 -17.28 4.50 1.58
N LEU A 19 -18.37 4.99 1.01
CA LEU A 19 -19.08 6.14 1.55
C LEU A 19 -19.66 5.80 2.92
N ARG A 20 -19.59 6.76 3.85
CA ARG A 20 -20.26 6.68 5.15
C ARG A 20 -21.73 7.06 5.06
N SER A 21 -22.03 8.06 4.24
CA SER A 21 -23.35 8.67 4.05
C SER A 21 -23.48 9.17 2.61
N ASP A 22 -24.58 9.86 2.32
CA ASP A 22 -24.83 10.57 1.06
C ASP A 22 -24.22 11.99 1.02
N SER A 23 -23.61 12.46 2.11
CA SER A 23 -22.93 13.75 2.20
C SER A 23 -21.46 13.64 1.76
N PHE A 24 -21.05 14.49 0.80
CA PHE A 24 -19.66 14.55 0.36
C PHE A 24 -18.72 15.24 1.38
N TYR A 25 -19.26 15.84 2.45
CA TYR A 25 -18.47 16.43 3.54
C TYR A 25 -18.06 15.41 4.60
N ASP A 26 -18.66 14.22 4.61
CA ASP A 26 -18.38 13.21 5.61
C ASP A 26 -17.15 12.38 5.21
N ASP A 27 -16.26 12.12 6.18
CA ASP A 27 -15.10 11.26 5.95
C ASP A 27 -15.54 9.85 5.52
N PRO A 28 -14.85 9.26 4.53
CA PRO A 28 -15.17 7.91 4.07
C PRO A 28 -14.86 6.87 5.17
N LEU A 29 -15.42 5.69 4.99
CA LEU A 29 -15.04 4.51 5.74
C LEU A 29 -13.84 3.87 5.06
N ILE A 30 -12.73 3.75 5.78
CA ILE A 30 -11.50 3.11 5.31
C ILE A 30 -11.27 1.85 6.12
N ASP A 31 -11.39 0.70 5.47
CA ASP A 31 -11.00 -0.59 6.02
C ASP A 31 -9.81 -1.10 5.21
N SER A 32 -8.60 -0.99 5.76
CA SER A 32 -7.40 -1.48 5.06
C SER A 32 -7.32 -3.01 5.03
N ASN A 33 -8.05 -3.69 5.93
CA ASN A 33 -8.04 -5.15 6.05
C ASN A 33 -6.61 -5.72 6.11
N PHE A 34 -5.74 -5.08 6.89
CA PHE A 34 -4.33 -5.47 6.99
C PHE A 34 -4.18 -6.89 7.50
N LEU A 35 -3.21 -7.62 6.94
CA LEU A 35 -2.84 -8.97 7.38
C LEU A 35 -3.97 -10.00 7.32
N SER A 36 -4.98 -9.77 6.47
CA SER A 36 -6.14 -10.65 6.32
C SER A 36 -5.80 -11.98 5.66
N THR A 37 -4.67 -12.06 4.94
CA THR A 37 -4.21 -13.29 4.29
C THR A 37 -3.15 -13.99 5.13
N LYS A 38 -3.14 -15.33 5.03
CA LYS A 38 -2.11 -16.15 5.67
C LYS A 38 -0.70 -15.76 5.21
N ARG A 39 -0.54 -15.44 3.92
CA ARG A 39 0.76 -15.05 3.35
C ARG A 39 1.27 -13.76 3.98
N ASP A 40 0.45 -12.72 4.05
CA ASP A 40 0.87 -11.44 4.60
C ASP A 40 1.23 -11.55 6.08
N ASN A 41 0.44 -12.34 6.84
CA ASN A 41 0.73 -12.64 8.25
C ASN A 41 2.06 -13.39 8.44
N LEU A 42 2.36 -14.38 7.58
CA LEU A 42 3.63 -15.10 7.64
C LEU A 42 4.82 -14.20 7.29
N ILE A 43 4.72 -13.42 6.21
CA ILE A 43 5.80 -12.54 5.75
C ILE A 43 6.14 -11.49 6.80
N ILE A 44 5.15 -10.86 7.41
CA ILE A 44 5.41 -9.82 8.41
C ILE A 44 6.05 -10.40 9.69
N ARG A 45 5.70 -11.62 10.08
CA ARG A 45 6.33 -12.31 11.24
C ARG A 45 7.78 -12.69 10.93
N GLU A 46 8.04 -13.22 9.74
CA GLU A 46 9.40 -13.52 9.28
C GLU A 46 10.26 -12.24 9.21
N LEU A 47 9.68 -11.12 8.77
CA LEU A 47 10.34 -9.82 8.76
C LEU A 47 10.79 -9.40 10.17
N VAL A 48 9.96 -9.59 11.20
CA VAL A 48 10.36 -9.32 12.60
C VAL A 48 11.59 -10.14 12.97
N GLU A 49 11.60 -11.44 12.66
CA GLU A 49 12.76 -12.30 12.93
C GLU A 49 14.02 -11.85 12.18
N ILE A 50 13.90 -11.46 10.91
CA ILE A 50 15.02 -10.96 10.09
C ILE A 50 15.58 -9.68 10.69
N ILE A 51 14.72 -8.75 11.10
CA ILE A 51 15.13 -7.50 11.75
C ILE A 51 15.90 -7.80 13.04
N LEU A 52 15.39 -8.68 13.91
CA LEU A 52 16.07 -9.04 15.15
C LEU A 52 17.42 -9.73 14.89
N LYS A 53 17.47 -10.67 13.93
CA LYS A 53 18.73 -11.33 13.51
C LYS A 53 19.75 -10.33 12.98
N LEU A 54 19.31 -9.34 12.20
CA LEU A 54 20.17 -8.28 11.68
C LEU A 54 20.69 -7.37 12.80
N VAL A 55 19.78 -6.86 13.64
CA VAL A 55 20.09 -5.96 14.75
C VAL A 55 21.11 -6.59 15.70
N PHE A 56 20.92 -7.85 16.11
CA PHE A 56 21.82 -8.53 17.03
C PHE A 56 22.98 -9.28 16.36
N SER A 57 23.24 -9.01 15.07
CA SER A 57 24.38 -9.59 14.36
C SER A 57 25.72 -9.05 14.86
N THR A 58 26.79 -9.83 14.66
CA THR A 58 28.16 -9.44 15.03
C THR A 58 28.56 -8.11 14.40
N SER A 59 28.12 -7.84 13.16
CA SER A 59 28.45 -6.62 12.42
C SER A 59 27.88 -5.34 13.04
N LEU A 60 26.80 -5.45 13.83
CA LEU A 60 26.17 -4.30 14.50
C LEU A 60 26.46 -4.26 16.00
N LYS A 61 27.26 -5.18 16.53
CA LYS A 61 27.51 -5.31 17.97
C LYS A 61 28.10 -4.04 18.59
N ASP A 62 29.01 -3.36 17.88
CA ASP A 62 29.66 -2.14 18.35
C ASP A 62 28.69 -0.95 18.48
N LEU A 63 27.52 -1.02 17.82
CA LEU A 63 26.47 -0.02 17.96
C LEU A 63 25.63 -0.20 19.24
N GLN A 64 25.85 -1.28 19.99
CA GLN A 64 25.13 -1.63 21.22
C GLN A 64 23.60 -1.49 21.04
N PRO A 65 23.00 -2.25 20.10
CA PRO A 65 21.60 -2.08 19.78
C PRO A 65 20.71 -2.51 20.95
N GLU A 66 19.67 -1.71 21.19
CA GLU A 66 18.62 -2.01 22.14
C GLU A 66 17.29 -2.13 21.40
N TYR A 67 16.49 -3.13 21.78
CA TYR A 67 15.10 -3.21 21.33
C TYR A 67 14.27 -2.18 22.10
N ILE A 68 13.87 -1.10 21.42
CA ILE A 68 13.02 -0.05 21.98
C ILE A 68 11.65 -0.15 21.33
N ALA A 69 10.65 -0.44 22.15
CA ALA A 69 9.25 -0.37 21.76
C ALA A 69 8.53 0.68 22.62
N PRO A 70 7.42 1.27 22.15
CA PRO A 70 6.57 2.11 22.98
C PRO A 70 6.11 1.43 24.28
N SER A 71 5.83 0.12 24.22
CA SER A 71 5.30 -0.66 25.35
C SER A 71 5.92 -2.06 25.40
N PRO A 72 7.24 -2.18 25.70
CA PRO A 72 7.99 -3.43 25.56
C PRO A 72 7.44 -4.56 26.42
N TRP A 73 6.87 -4.23 27.59
CA TRP A 73 6.23 -5.19 28.51
C TRP A 73 5.05 -5.95 27.91
N LEU A 74 4.40 -5.45 26.86
CA LEU A 74 3.24 -6.10 26.24
C LEU A 74 3.58 -7.48 25.67
N CYS A 75 4.82 -7.67 25.21
CA CYS A 75 5.25 -8.89 24.54
C CYS A 75 6.30 -9.69 25.34
N GLU A 76 6.61 -9.30 26.58
CA GLU A 76 7.66 -9.97 27.37
C GLU A 76 7.33 -11.42 27.77
N ASN A 77 6.05 -11.73 27.98
CA ASN A 77 5.60 -13.04 28.47
C ASN A 77 4.86 -13.88 27.41
N THR A 78 4.91 -13.51 26.13
CA THR A 78 4.25 -14.28 25.08
C THR A 78 5.16 -15.39 24.54
N THR A 79 4.57 -16.55 24.24
CA THR A 79 5.24 -17.61 23.48
C THR A 79 5.34 -17.28 21.98
N ASP A 80 4.55 -16.33 21.51
CA ASP A 80 4.56 -15.82 20.14
C ASP A 80 4.99 -14.34 20.11
N PHE A 81 6.29 -14.11 20.33
CA PHE A 81 6.85 -12.77 20.32
C PHE A 81 6.61 -12.06 18.97
N ALA A 82 6.90 -12.71 17.84
CA ALA A 82 6.74 -12.12 16.52
C ALA A 82 5.29 -11.74 16.22
N GLY A 83 4.32 -12.59 16.56
CA GLY A 83 2.89 -12.29 16.42
C GLY A 83 2.47 -11.10 17.27
N CYS A 84 2.92 -11.03 18.53
CA CYS A 84 2.65 -9.89 19.41
C CYS A 84 3.23 -8.58 18.86
N ILE A 85 4.48 -8.60 18.35
CA ILE A 85 5.08 -7.41 17.72
C ILE A 85 4.25 -6.93 16.55
N VAL A 86 3.82 -7.86 15.69
CA VAL A 86 3.01 -7.54 14.52
C VAL A 86 1.69 -6.91 14.92
N GLU A 87 1.00 -7.46 15.92
CA GLU A 87 -0.30 -6.93 16.37
C GLU A 87 -0.17 -5.54 17.01
N GLN A 88 0.86 -5.31 17.83
CA GLN A 88 0.98 -4.08 18.61
C GLN A 88 1.63 -2.93 17.83
N TYR A 89 2.49 -3.22 16.85
CA TYR A 89 3.37 -2.23 16.24
C TYR A 89 3.25 -2.11 14.72
N SER A 90 2.40 -2.91 14.06
CA SER A 90 2.16 -2.74 12.63
C SER A 90 1.44 -1.42 12.34
N LEU A 91 1.93 -0.71 11.33
CA LEU A 91 1.38 0.57 10.87
C LEU A 91 1.43 0.67 9.35
N SER A 92 0.59 1.55 8.81
CA SER A 92 0.58 1.84 7.37
C SER A 92 1.83 2.60 6.96
N TYR A 93 2.44 2.22 5.83
CA TYR A 93 3.51 3.00 5.18
C TYR A 93 2.94 4.12 4.28
N TYR A 94 1.67 4.49 4.49
CA TYR A 94 1.00 5.63 3.84
C TYR A 94 0.98 5.58 2.30
N HIS A 95 0.88 4.38 1.72
CA HIS A 95 0.80 4.17 0.26
C HIS A 95 -0.52 3.50 -0.18
N PRO A 96 -1.70 4.11 0.07
CA PRO A 96 -2.95 3.59 -0.46
C PRO A 96 -2.97 3.73 -1.99
N VAL A 97 -3.39 2.67 -2.67
CA VAL A 97 -3.50 2.57 -4.14
C VAL A 97 -4.69 1.68 -4.51
N SER A 98 -4.96 1.54 -5.81
CA SER A 98 -5.86 0.51 -6.36
C SER A 98 -7.36 0.65 -6.08
N THR A 99 -7.82 1.76 -5.47
CA THR A 99 -9.26 2.00 -5.20
C THR A 99 -10.09 2.26 -6.47
N CYS A 100 -9.44 2.69 -7.57
CA CYS A 100 -10.04 2.79 -8.89
C CYS A 100 -9.19 2.05 -9.93
N ARG A 101 -8.81 0.81 -9.61
CA ARG A 101 -7.76 0.09 -10.36
C ARG A 101 -8.02 0.01 -11.87
N MET A 102 -6.93 0.16 -12.60
CA MET A 102 -6.85 -0.08 -14.03
C MET A 102 -6.88 -1.59 -14.31
N GLY A 103 -7.62 -2.00 -15.33
CA GLY A 103 -7.67 -3.39 -15.76
C GLY A 103 -8.31 -3.56 -17.14
N PRO A 104 -8.33 -4.78 -17.70
CA PRO A 104 -9.03 -5.08 -18.94
C PRO A 104 -10.54 -5.13 -18.74
N THR A 105 -11.32 -5.07 -19.83
CA THR A 105 -12.79 -5.05 -19.79
C THR A 105 -13.43 -6.29 -19.16
N HIS A 106 -12.73 -7.42 -19.17
CA HIS A 106 -13.19 -8.67 -18.55
C HIS A 106 -12.87 -8.76 -17.06
N ASP A 107 -12.15 -7.78 -16.51
CA ASP A 107 -11.82 -7.74 -15.10
C ASP A 107 -12.92 -7.04 -14.31
N SER A 108 -13.73 -7.82 -13.58
CA SER A 108 -14.93 -7.32 -12.89
C SER A 108 -14.67 -6.32 -11.77
N ASN A 109 -13.44 -6.23 -11.25
CA ASN A 109 -13.11 -5.17 -10.28
C ASN A 109 -12.30 -4.02 -10.88
N ALA A 110 -12.15 -3.93 -12.21
CA ALA A 110 -11.52 -2.77 -12.84
C ALA A 110 -12.50 -1.59 -12.91
N VAL A 111 -12.00 -0.39 -12.60
CA VAL A 111 -12.78 0.86 -12.66
C VAL A 111 -12.43 1.67 -13.90
N VAL A 112 -11.16 1.65 -14.29
CA VAL A 112 -10.67 2.33 -15.49
C VAL A 112 -10.01 1.35 -16.46
N ASN A 113 -10.05 1.68 -17.75
CA ASN A 113 -9.35 0.93 -18.79
C ASN A 113 -7.85 1.33 -18.87
N PRO A 114 -7.03 0.70 -19.75
CA PRO A 114 -5.61 1.05 -19.91
C PRO A 114 -5.31 2.50 -20.31
N GLU A 115 -6.30 3.19 -20.89
CA GLU A 115 -6.26 4.63 -21.19
C GLU A 115 -6.79 5.49 -20.03
N LEU A 116 -7.01 4.91 -18.85
CA LEU A 116 -7.51 5.57 -17.64
C LEU A 116 -8.94 6.13 -17.74
N LYS A 117 -9.71 5.70 -18.73
CA LYS A 117 -11.12 6.07 -18.92
C LYS A 117 -12.01 5.22 -18.01
N VAL A 118 -12.94 5.87 -17.31
CA VAL A 118 -13.90 5.20 -16.43
C VAL A 118 -14.84 4.34 -17.25
N TYR A 119 -14.99 3.06 -16.87
CA TYR A 119 -15.92 2.17 -17.55
C TYR A 119 -17.37 2.68 -17.40
N GLY A 120 -18.09 2.73 -18.52
CA GLY A 120 -19.50 3.14 -18.56
C GLY A 120 -19.75 4.65 -18.48
N VAL A 121 -18.70 5.49 -18.42
CA VAL A 121 -18.84 6.95 -18.35
C VAL A 121 -17.99 7.61 -19.45
N ALA A 122 -18.64 8.38 -20.33
CA ALA A 122 -17.94 9.12 -21.37
C ALA A 122 -17.29 10.40 -20.81
N GLY A 123 -16.12 10.76 -21.35
CA GLY A 123 -15.44 12.02 -20.99
C GLY A 123 -14.84 12.08 -19.59
N LEU A 124 -14.79 10.96 -18.84
CA LEU A 124 -14.26 10.90 -17.49
C LEU A 124 -13.04 9.98 -17.39
N ARG A 125 -12.00 10.46 -16.71
CA ARG A 125 -10.77 9.71 -16.40
C ARG A 125 -10.42 9.86 -14.92
N VAL A 126 -9.66 8.89 -14.39
CA VAL A 126 -9.02 8.97 -13.06
C VAL A 126 -7.51 8.97 -13.28
N VAL A 127 -6.79 9.93 -12.69
CA VAL A 127 -5.34 10.09 -12.91
C VAL A 127 -4.66 10.37 -11.58
N ASP A 128 -4.47 9.32 -10.78
CA ASP A 128 -3.78 9.35 -9.50
C ASP A 128 -3.28 7.94 -9.12
N ALA A 129 -2.88 7.73 -7.87
CA ALA A 129 -2.40 6.42 -7.40
C ALA A 129 -3.49 5.33 -7.32
N SER A 130 -4.78 5.71 -7.31
CA SER A 130 -5.90 4.77 -7.21
C SER A 130 -6.01 3.86 -8.44
N VAL A 131 -5.47 4.26 -9.59
CA VAL A 131 -5.53 3.47 -10.82
C VAL A 131 -4.48 2.38 -10.89
N MET A 132 -3.45 2.44 -10.03
CA MET A 132 -2.41 1.41 -10.03
C MET A 132 -3.04 0.05 -9.71
N PRO A 133 -2.86 -1.00 -10.55
CA PRO A 133 -3.47 -2.30 -10.30
C PRO A 133 -3.05 -2.92 -8.97
N HIS A 134 -1.78 -2.72 -8.60
CA HIS A 134 -1.15 -3.13 -7.35
C HIS A 134 -0.15 -2.06 -6.89
N VAL A 135 0.19 -2.06 -5.60
CA VAL A 135 1.24 -1.19 -5.06
C VAL A 135 2.60 -1.60 -5.67
N PRO A 136 3.38 -0.66 -6.23
CA PRO A 136 4.73 -0.96 -6.66
C PRO A 136 5.63 -1.20 -5.44
N SER A 137 6.71 -1.97 -5.60
CA SER A 137 7.66 -2.25 -4.50
C SER A 137 8.64 -1.09 -4.21
N THR A 138 8.13 0.13 -4.22
CA THR A 138 8.87 1.38 -3.95
C THR A 138 7.91 2.46 -3.45
N ASN A 139 8.45 3.61 -3.03
CA ASN A 139 7.62 4.78 -2.73
C ASN A 139 6.79 5.20 -3.94
N ILE A 140 5.49 5.42 -3.76
CA ILE A 140 4.55 5.55 -4.88
C ILE A 140 4.61 6.91 -5.59
N ASN A 141 5.30 7.91 -5.04
CA ASN A 141 5.34 9.26 -5.62
C ASN A 141 5.82 9.26 -7.09
N ALA A 142 6.96 8.62 -7.36
CA ALA A 142 7.50 8.53 -8.72
C ALA A 142 6.54 7.78 -9.67
N ALA A 143 5.90 6.70 -9.18
CA ALA A 143 4.93 5.96 -9.97
C ALA A 143 3.67 6.80 -10.27
N THR A 144 3.18 7.59 -9.31
CA THR A 144 2.05 8.50 -9.49
C THR A 144 2.37 9.60 -10.50
N LEU A 145 3.58 10.18 -10.42
CA LEU A 145 4.04 11.16 -11.42
C LEU A 145 4.10 10.55 -12.81
N MET A 146 4.61 9.33 -12.95
CA MET A 146 4.64 8.63 -14.24
C MET A 146 3.25 8.32 -14.80
N VAL A 147 2.27 7.98 -13.94
CA VAL A 147 0.87 7.83 -14.33
C VAL A 147 0.34 9.16 -14.88
N ALA A 148 0.58 10.27 -14.18
CA ALA A 148 0.15 11.60 -14.59
C ALA A 148 0.78 12.06 -15.92
N GLU A 149 2.09 11.90 -16.08
CA GLU A 149 2.83 12.24 -17.31
C GLU A 149 2.31 11.46 -18.52
N LYS A 150 2.14 10.14 -18.36
CA LYS A 150 1.60 9.31 -19.43
C LYS A 150 0.15 9.68 -19.76
N ALA A 151 -0.67 9.95 -18.75
CA ALA A 151 -2.06 10.37 -18.93
C ALA A 151 -2.16 11.70 -19.70
N SER A 152 -1.36 12.69 -19.32
CA SER A 152 -1.28 13.99 -20.00
C SER A 152 -0.94 13.82 -21.49
N HIS A 153 0.06 12.99 -21.80
CA HIS A 153 0.41 12.70 -23.19
C HIS A 153 -0.73 12.04 -23.97
N MET A 154 -1.40 11.03 -23.39
CA MET A 154 -2.53 10.35 -24.03
C MET A 154 -3.72 11.29 -24.27
N ILE A 155 -4.03 12.17 -23.31
CA ILE A 155 -5.12 13.15 -23.42
C ILE A 155 -4.80 14.16 -24.53
N ARG A 156 -3.56 14.66 -24.57
CA ARG A 156 -3.13 15.60 -25.61
C ARG A 156 -3.25 15.00 -27.02
N LEU A 157 -2.77 13.77 -27.21
CA LEU A 157 -2.85 13.08 -28.50
C LEU A 157 -4.29 12.83 -28.95
N GLU A 158 -5.19 12.44 -28.04
CA GLU A 158 -6.60 12.25 -28.35
C GLU A 158 -7.24 13.57 -28.85
N HIS A 159 -6.94 14.68 -28.18
CA HIS A 159 -7.48 15.98 -28.55
C HIS A 159 -6.91 16.51 -29.89
N GLU A 160 -5.63 16.27 -30.16
CA GLU A 160 -5.00 16.59 -31.45
C GLU A 160 -5.64 15.78 -32.60
N CYS A 161 -5.97 14.50 -32.37
CA CYS A 161 -6.67 13.67 -33.36
C CYS A 161 -8.12 14.11 -33.61
N GLU A 162 -8.85 14.58 -32.59
CA GLU A 162 -10.22 15.08 -32.74
C GLU A 162 -10.29 16.40 -33.52
N ALA A 163 -9.20 17.18 -33.54
CA ALA A 163 -9.11 18.45 -34.23
C ALA A 163 -8.74 18.35 -35.72
N THR A 164 -8.44 17.14 -36.22
CA THR A 164 -7.99 16.88 -37.60
C THR A 164 -9.06 16.16 -38.40
#